data_AF-A0A4R5ERY2-F1
#
_entry.id   AF-A0A4R5ERY2-F1
#
_cell.length_a   1.000
_cell.length_b   1.000
_cell.length_c   1.000
_cell.angle_alpha   90.00
_cell.angle_beta   90.00
_cell.angle_gamma   90.00
#
_symmetry.space_group_name_H-M   'P 1'
#
loop_
_entity.id
_entity.type
_entity.pdbx_description
1 polymer ?
#
loop_
_entity_poly.entity_id
_entity_poly.type
_entity_poly.pdbx_seq_one_letter_code
_entity_poly.pdbx_strand_id
1 'polypeptide(L)'
;MRMLYQMLGIEGAETVIERASHELSLRLNRCEDLWQRGDMCDLRKCARSMIAIAEQAGMTKFASVAHDVTAAADQRDLVALSATLSRLHRVGESSLRAAGQMRRPMA
;
A
#
# COMPACT_ATOMS: atom_id res chain seq x y z
N MET A 1 -19.44 29.29 8.81
CA MET A 1 -18.05 28.91 8.48
C MET A 1 -17.60 27.52 8.99
N ARG A 2 -18.19 26.95 10.06
CA ARG A 2 -17.68 25.71 10.70
C ARG A 2 -18.04 24.40 9.97
N MET A 3 -19.14 24.37 9.21
CA MET A 3 -19.59 23.18 8.47
C MET A 3 -18.76 22.86 7.23
N LEU A 4 -18.23 23.88 6.53
CA LEU A 4 -17.36 23.67 5.36
C LEU A 4 -16.04 22.98 5.74
N TYR A 5 -15.43 23.36 6.88
CA TYR A 5 -14.19 22.75 7.37
C TYR A 5 -14.38 21.27 7.76
N GLN A 6 -15.55 20.88 8.26
CA GLN A 6 -15.86 19.49 8.60
C GLN A 6 -16.20 18.66 7.35
N MET A 7 -16.89 19.22 6.35
CA MET A 7 -17.22 18.52 5.10
C MET A 7 -15.99 18.37 4.19
N LEU A 8 -15.13 19.40 4.06
CA LEU A 8 -13.85 19.32 3.36
C LEU A 8 -12.86 18.36 4.03
N GLY A 9 -12.92 18.21 5.36
CA GLY A 9 -12.04 17.31 6.10
C GLY A 9 -12.36 15.83 5.87
N ILE A 10 -13.64 15.47 5.79
CA ILE A 10 -14.09 14.09 5.57
C ILE A 10 -14.02 13.73 4.08
N GLU A 11 -14.57 14.57 3.18
CA GLU A 11 -14.44 14.35 1.72
C GLU A 11 -12.98 14.38 1.27
N GLY A 12 -12.17 15.25 1.87
CA GLY A 12 -10.72 15.31 1.62
C GLY A 12 -9.99 14.06 2.09
N ALA A 13 -10.30 13.53 3.27
CA ALA A 13 -9.70 12.30 3.78
C ALA A 13 -10.12 11.08 2.95
N GLU A 14 -11.40 10.98 2.57
CA GLU A 14 -11.90 9.91 1.71
C GLU A 14 -11.23 9.93 0.33
N THR A 15 -11.08 11.11 -0.28
CA THR A 15 -10.39 11.28 -1.56
C THR A 15 -8.91 10.87 -1.47
N VAL A 16 -8.23 11.18 -0.35
CA VAL A 16 -6.83 10.76 -0.13
C VAL A 16 -6.73 9.25 -0.02
N ILE A 17 -7.61 8.60 0.75
CA ILE A 17 -7.61 7.14 0.91
C ILE A 17 -7.92 6.45 -0.42
N GLU A 18 -8.87 6.96 -1.21
CA GLU A 18 -9.21 6.40 -2.52
C GLU A 18 -8.01 6.44 -3.47
N ARG A 19 -7.41 7.61 -3.64
CA ARG A 19 -6.24 7.80 -4.52
C ARG A 19 -5.07 6.94 -4.08
N ALA A 20 -4.77 6.94 -2.77
CA ALA A 20 -3.69 6.14 -2.22
C ALA A 20 -3.96 4.63 -2.42
N SER A 21 -5.19 4.16 -2.18
CA SER A 21 -5.55 2.75 -2.37
C SER A 21 -5.39 2.32 -3.83
N HIS A 22 -5.86 3.13 -4.77
CA HIS A 22 -5.66 2.85 -6.20
C HIS A 22 -4.17 2.80 -6.55
N GLU A 23 -3.40 3.78 -6.07
CA GLU A 23 -1.97 3.88 -6.34
C GLU A 23 -1.16 2.71 -5.73
N LEU A 24 -1.52 2.27 -4.53
CA LEU A 24 -0.96 1.09 -3.86
C LEU A 24 -1.31 -0.19 -4.61
N SER A 25 -2.52 -0.32 -5.15
CA SER A 25 -2.93 -1.49 -5.95
C SER A 25 -2.04 -1.65 -7.19
N LEU A 26 -1.81 -0.55 -7.90
CA LEU A 26 -0.94 -0.54 -9.09
C LEU A 26 0.51 -0.94 -8.74
N ARG A 27 1.03 -0.42 -7.62
CA ARG A 27 2.40 -0.74 -7.16
C ARG A 27 2.52 -2.16 -6.63
N LEU A 28 1.49 -2.70 -6.00
CA LEU A 28 1.48 -4.08 -5.53
C LEU A 28 1.61 -5.06 -6.71
N ASN A 29 0.82 -4.86 -7.78
CA ASN A 29 0.93 -5.63 -9.02
C ASN A 29 2.32 -5.47 -9.66
N ARG A 30 2.85 -4.24 -9.68
CA ARG A 30 4.18 -3.96 -10.22
C ARG A 30 5.29 -4.66 -9.41
N CYS A 31 5.18 -4.74 -8.09
CA CYS A 31 6.11 -5.49 -7.25
C CYS A 31 6.13 -6.98 -7.61
N GLU A 32 4.96 -7.58 -7.86
CA GLU A 32 4.88 -8.98 -8.26
C GLU A 32 5.53 -9.22 -9.63
N ASP A 33 5.25 -8.35 -10.61
CA ASP A 33 5.89 -8.41 -11.93
C ASP A 33 7.43 -8.30 -11.84
N LEU A 34 7.93 -7.37 -11.03
CA LEU A 34 9.36 -7.15 -10.84
C LEU A 34 10.02 -8.35 -10.16
N TRP A 35 9.34 -8.96 -9.17
CA TRP A 35 9.79 -10.17 -8.52
C TRP A 35 9.90 -11.33 -9.50
N GLN A 36 8.87 -11.56 -10.33
CA GLN A 36 8.90 -12.64 -11.33
C GLN A 36 9.98 -12.44 -12.40
N ARG A 37 10.31 -11.18 -12.73
CA ARG A 37 11.39 -10.84 -13.69
C ARG A 37 12.78 -10.85 -13.06
N GLY A 38 12.90 -11.00 -11.74
CA GLY A 38 14.17 -10.93 -11.04
C GLY A 38 14.76 -9.52 -10.91
N ASP A 39 13.99 -8.47 -11.19
CA ASP A 39 14.47 -7.08 -11.15
C ASP A 39 14.44 -6.51 -9.72
N MET A 40 15.46 -6.87 -8.94
CA MET A 40 15.56 -6.51 -7.53
C MET A 40 15.75 -5.01 -7.30
N CYS A 41 16.36 -4.29 -8.25
CA CYS A 41 16.62 -2.86 -8.11
C CYS A 41 15.31 -2.07 -8.16
N ASP A 42 14.50 -2.33 -9.16
CA ASP A 42 13.21 -1.66 -9.30
C ASP A 42 12.17 -2.21 -8.32
N LEU A 43 12.25 -3.50 -7.95
CA LEU A 43 11.41 -4.08 -6.89
C LEU A 43 11.57 -3.27 -5.59
N ARG A 44 12.81 -2.99 -5.20
CA ARG A 44 13.11 -2.22 -3.99
C ARG A 44 12.53 -0.80 -4.07
N LYS A 45 12.71 -0.11 -5.20
CA LYS A 45 12.17 1.25 -5.38
C LYS A 45 10.64 1.24 -5.29
N CYS A 46 10.00 0.24 -5.91
CA CYS A 46 8.56 0.07 -5.89
C CYS A 46 8.05 -0.17 -4.47
N ALA A 47 8.64 -1.12 -3.74
CA ALA A 47 8.32 -1.41 -2.33
C ALA A 47 8.47 -0.17 -1.44
N ARG A 48 9.59 0.56 -1.57
CA ARG A 48 9.86 1.76 -0.79
C ARG A 48 8.84 2.87 -1.06
N SER A 49 8.41 3.05 -2.32
CA SER A 49 7.42 4.07 -2.66
C SER A 49 6.05 3.81 -2.02
N MET A 50 5.70 2.54 -1.80
CA MET A 50 4.42 2.18 -1.16
C MET A 50 4.36 2.55 0.33
N ILE A 51 5.50 2.68 1.01
CA ILE A 51 5.54 3.02 2.43
C ILE A 51 4.88 4.38 2.67
N ALA A 52 5.38 5.43 2.02
CA ALA A 52 4.88 6.79 2.22
C ALA A 52 3.41 6.93 1.83
N ILE A 53 2.98 6.25 0.75
CA ILE A 53 1.58 6.27 0.30
C ILE A 53 0.67 5.58 1.32
N ALA A 54 1.09 4.43 1.86
CA ALA A 54 0.34 3.72 2.88
C ALA A 54 0.26 4.52 4.20
N GLU A 55 1.32 5.22 4.59
CA GLU A 55 1.31 6.11 5.76
C GLU A 55 0.35 7.28 5.57
N GLN A 56 0.32 7.91 4.40
CA GLN A 56 -0.61 9.00 4.07
C GLN A 56 -2.08 8.56 4.15
N ALA A 57 -2.37 7.29 3.82
CA ALA A 57 -3.70 6.71 3.90
C ALA A 57 -4.04 6.10 5.28
N GLY A 58 -3.14 6.17 6.26
CA GLY A 58 -3.32 5.53 7.57
C GLY A 58 -3.23 4.00 7.56
N MET A 59 -2.73 3.38 6.48
CA MET A 59 -2.59 1.94 6.34
C MET A 59 -1.30 1.42 7.01
N THR A 60 -1.17 1.62 8.33
CA THR A 60 0.06 1.33 9.09
C THR A 60 0.55 -0.11 8.93
N LYS A 61 -0.36 -1.09 8.91
CA LYS A 61 0.02 -2.51 8.71
C LYS A 61 0.58 -2.77 7.31
N PHE A 62 0.02 -2.10 6.29
CA PHE A 62 0.56 -2.16 4.94
C PHE A 62 1.98 -1.57 4.90
N ALA A 63 2.14 -0.35 5.45
CA ALA A 63 3.42 0.34 5.49
C ALA A 63 4.52 -0.47 6.18
N SER A 64 4.21 -1.09 7.33
CA SER A 64 5.13 -1.97 8.06
C SER A 64 5.58 -3.17 7.23
N VAL A 65 4.67 -3.83 6.50
CA VAL A 65 5.05 -4.97 5.67
C VAL A 65 5.84 -4.52 4.42
N ALA A 66 5.54 -3.36 3.85
CA ALA A 66 6.32 -2.77 2.76
C ALA A 66 7.75 -2.39 3.20
N HIS A 67 7.91 -1.95 4.45
CA HIS A 67 9.21 -1.77 5.08
C HIS A 67 10.00 -3.08 5.13
N ASP A 68 9.37 -4.17 5.58
CA ASP A 68 10.04 -5.46 5.67
C ASP A 68 10.49 -5.99 4.29
N VAL A 69 9.67 -5.80 3.24
CA VAL A 69 10.05 -6.11 1.85
C VAL A 69 11.25 -5.27 1.42
N THR A 70 11.24 -3.98 1.72
CA THR A 70 12.35 -3.06 1.39
C THR A 70 13.63 -3.48 2.10
N ALA A 71 13.55 -3.82 3.39
CA ALA A 71 14.68 -4.27 4.20
C ALA A 71 15.25 -5.61 3.70
N ALA A 72 14.39 -6.56 3.33
CA ALA A 72 14.82 -7.85 2.76
C ALA A 72 15.49 -7.65 1.39
N ALA A 73 14.95 -6.75 0.56
CA ALA A 73 15.55 -6.40 -0.74
C ALA A 73 16.91 -5.70 -0.59
N ASP A 74 17.05 -4.78 0.37
CA ASP A 74 18.34 -4.12 0.68
C ASP A 74 19.40 -5.13 1.18
N GLN A 75 18.98 -6.13 1.96
CA GLN A 75 19.85 -7.20 2.47
C GLN A 75 20.14 -8.30 1.42
N ARG A 76 19.46 -8.27 0.27
CA ARG A 76 19.52 -9.33 -0.76
C ARG A 76 19.17 -10.73 -0.23
N ASP A 77 18.34 -10.79 0.82
CA ASP A 77 17.85 -12.05 1.36
C ASP A 77 16.62 -12.51 0.56
N LEU A 78 16.85 -13.41 -0.40
CA LEU A 78 15.79 -13.91 -1.29
C LEU A 78 14.71 -14.71 -0.54
N VAL A 79 15.07 -15.38 0.56
CA VAL A 79 14.12 -16.15 1.36
C VAL A 79 13.20 -15.19 2.10
N ALA A 80 13.77 -14.23 2.83
CA ALA A 80 13.00 -13.18 3.50
C ALA A 80 12.18 -12.37 2.51
N LEU A 81 12.72 -12.06 1.33
CA LEU A 81 12.03 -11.29 0.31
C LEU A 81 10.79 -12.01 -0.22
N SER A 82 10.90 -13.31 -0.55
CA SER A 82 9.75 -14.11 -0.99
C SER A 82 8.65 -14.20 0.08
N ALA A 83 9.03 -14.36 1.35
CA ALA A 83 8.10 -14.45 2.47
C ALA A 83 7.40 -13.12 2.75
N THR A 84 8.17 -12.03 2.74
CA THR A 84 7.65 -10.67 2.99
C THR A 84 6.78 -10.17 1.83
N LEU A 85 7.11 -10.48 0.56
CA LEU A 85 6.26 -10.19 -0.59
C LEU A 85 4.93 -10.96 -0.52
N SER A 86 4.97 -12.25 -0.22
CA SER A 86 3.76 -13.06 -0.02
C SER A 86 2.86 -12.46 1.07
N ARG A 87 3.46 -11.98 2.16
CA ARG A 87 2.73 -11.30 3.23
C ARG A 87 2.20 -9.94 2.78
N LEU A 88 2.97 -9.18 2.01
CA LEU A 88 2.57 -7.88 1.47
C LEU A 88 1.34 -8.03 0.58
N HIS A 89 1.30 -9.04 -0.28
CA HIS A 89 0.15 -9.31 -1.15
C HIS A 89 -1.12 -9.57 -0.33
N ARG A 90 -1.06 -10.50 0.64
CA ARG A 90 -2.22 -10.80 1.52
C ARG A 90 -2.70 -9.59 2.32
N VAL A 91 -1.77 -8.81 2.90
CA VAL A 91 -2.12 -7.61 3.68
C VAL A 91 -2.65 -6.51 2.77
N GLY A 92 -2.06 -6.36 1.58
CA GLY A 92 -2.47 -5.40 0.57
C GLY A 92 -3.89 -5.65 0.09
N GLU A 93 -4.19 -6.87 -0.36
CA GLU A 93 -5.54 -7.25 -0.78
C GLU A 93 -6.58 -6.98 0.32
N SER A 94 -6.28 -7.35 1.57
CA SER A 94 -7.18 -7.12 2.70
C SER A 94 -7.36 -5.62 3.00
N SER A 95 -6.30 -4.82 2.94
CA SER A 95 -6.35 -3.38 3.22
C SER A 95 -7.13 -2.63 2.14
N LEU A 96 -6.92 -3.00 0.88
CA LEU A 96 -7.58 -2.41 -0.28
C LEU A 96 -9.07 -2.76 -0.33
N ARG A 97 -9.44 -4.01 0.01
CA ARG A 97 -10.85 -4.40 0.17
C ARG A 97 -11.54 -3.62 1.29
N ALA A 98 -10.87 -3.43 2.43
CA ALA A 98 -11.39 -2.62 3.54
C ALA A 98 -11.61 -1.16 3.12
N ALA A 99 -10.65 -0.57 2.38
CA ALA A 99 -10.80 0.77 1.81
C ALA A 99 -12.00 0.86 0.87
N GLY A 100 -12.23 -0.15 0.03
CA GLY A 100 -13.41 -0.23 -0.84
C GLY A 100 -14.73 -0.50 -0.12
N GLN A 101 -14.72 -1.07 1.09
CA GLN A 101 -15.92 -1.34 1.89
C GLN A 101 -16.42 -0.08 2.62
N MET A 102 -15.52 0.83 3.01
CA MET A 102 -15.89 2.16 3.55
C MET A 102 -16.76 2.98 2.57
N ARG A 103 -16.71 2.65 1.27
CA ARG A 103 -17.50 3.25 0.18
C ARG A 103 -18.99 2.86 0.16
N ARG A 104 -19.41 1.79 0.84
CA ARG A 104 -20.81 1.32 0.75
C ARG A 104 -21.61 1.79 1.97
N PRO A 105 -22.39 2.89 1.87
CA PRO A 105 -23.46 3.09 2.85
C PRO A 105 -24.37 1.87 2.79
N MET A 106 -24.70 1.30 3.96
CA MET A 106 -25.79 0.34 4.06
C MET A 106 -27.05 1.05 3.55
N ALA A 107 -27.47 0.71 2.34
CA ALA A 107 -28.81 0.98 1.85
C ALA A 107 -29.80 0.07 2.57
#